data_AF-A0A5D2PII7-F1
#
_entry.id   AF-A0A5D2PII7-F1
#
_cell.length_a   1.000
_cell.length_b   1.000
_cell.length_c   1.000
_cell.angle_alpha   90.00
_cell.angle_beta   90.00
_cell.angle_gamma   90.00
#
_symmetry.space_group_name_H-M   'P 1'
#
loop_
_entity.id
_entity.type
_entity.pdbx_description
1 polymer ?
#
loop_
_entity_poly.entity_id
_entity_poly.type
_entity_poly.pdbx_seq_one_letter_code
_entity_poly.pdbx_strand_id
1 'polypeptide(L)'
;MLKFPYCNVTDLNQALAQCRFVGLLGPLASRRQSPRAVVSCSPSSSEFSLTPVQAVMSCQQQVGSSLVNRLRLGGLTEDGLSYKEKFIIRGFEVGINKIATIETIANLLQEVGSNHAQSVGFSTDGFGTTPTMRKLHLIWVTARMHIEVYKYPAWRDVIEIETWSQNEGRIGTRRDWILNEVATGEVIGRATSKWVMMNQDTRRMQKVSDDVKEEYLVFCPREPRLAFSEKNNKSLKRIAKLEDPVRYSKLGLKPRRADLDMNQHVNNVTYIGWVLESIPKEIIDTHELQAITLFYRRECQQYDVVDSLTGLELTEGSKTVSVGTNGSATATATTREDDHDCHRFLHLLRLSSDGREISRGRTEWRKKPTR
;
A
#
# COMPACT_ATOMS: atom_id res chain seq x y z
N MET A 1 -31.58 -34.74 22.78
CA MET A 1 -32.23 -34.65 24.10
C MET A 1 -31.28 -35.26 25.12
N LEU A 2 -30.56 -34.45 25.89
CA LEU A 2 -30.11 -34.70 27.27
C LEU A 2 -29.32 -33.46 27.72
N LYS A 3 -29.71 -32.96 28.89
CA LYS A 3 -29.42 -31.63 29.44
C LYS A 3 -28.09 -31.63 30.21
N PHE A 4 -27.49 -30.44 30.26
CA PHE A 4 -26.40 -29.99 31.14
C PHE A 4 -26.66 -30.25 32.64
N PRO A 5 -25.61 -30.08 33.48
CA PRO A 5 -25.56 -28.84 34.26
C PRO A 5 -24.18 -28.16 34.38
N TYR A 6 -24.29 -26.88 34.72
CA TYR A 6 -23.31 -25.82 35.02
C TYR A 6 -22.35 -26.09 36.20
N CYS A 7 -21.16 -25.46 36.22
CA CYS A 7 -20.81 -24.28 37.05
C CYS A 7 -19.28 -24.04 37.27
N ASN A 8 -18.89 -22.77 37.10
CA ASN A 8 -17.92 -21.92 37.83
C ASN A 8 -16.38 -22.11 37.79
N VAL A 9 -15.70 -21.16 37.11
CA VAL A 9 -14.76 -20.13 37.62
C VAL A 9 -14.21 -20.40 39.05
N THR A 10 -12.89 -20.44 39.34
CA THR A 10 -11.92 -19.31 39.42
C THR A 10 -10.48 -19.84 39.69
N ASP A 11 -9.48 -19.11 39.18
CA ASP A 11 -8.16 -18.74 39.76
C ASP A 11 -6.97 -19.71 40.06
N LEU A 12 -5.88 -19.38 39.35
CA LEU A 12 -4.55 -18.94 39.83
C LEU A 12 -3.49 -19.92 40.40
N ASN A 13 -2.28 -19.78 39.81
CA ASN A 13 -0.92 -19.99 40.35
C ASN A 13 -0.35 -21.40 40.57
N GLN A 14 0.66 -21.74 39.76
CA GLN A 14 1.94 -22.42 40.10
C GLN A 14 2.71 -22.70 38.79
N ALA A 15 4.03 -22.79 38.69
CA ALA A 15 5.20 -22.22 39.34
C ALA A 15 6.41 -22.62 38.47
N LEU A 16 7.34 -21.68 38.30
CA LEU A 16 8.79 -21.76 38.13
C LEU A 16 9.50 -23.12 37.87
N ALA A 17 10.38 -23.12 36.87
CA ALA A 17 11.73 -23.73 36.90
C ALA A 17 12.62 -22.95 35.89
N GLN A 18 13.43 -21.95 36.28
CA GLN A 18 14.82 -22.01 36.76
C GLN A 18 15.79 -22.88 35.94
N CYS A 19 16.71 -22.22 35.24
CA CYS A 19 18.11 -22.64 35.13
C CYS A 19 19.00 -21.39 35.23
N ARG A 20 19.76 -21.31 36.33
CA ARG A 20 20.83 -20.34 36.58
C ARG A 20 22.16 -20.96 36.12
N PHE A 21 23.07 -20.14 35.62
CA PHE A 21 24.51 -20.30 35.88
C PHE A 21 25.12 -18.95 36.26
N VAL A 22 25.91 -18.97 37.31
CA VAL A 22 26.54 -17.85 38.02
C VAL A 22 28.06 -17.95 37.84
N GLY A 23 28.75 -16.82 37.79
CA GLY A 23 30.18 -16.68 38.09
C GLY A 23 30.68 -15.27 37.74
N LEU A 24 30.49 -14.26 38.59
CA LEU A 24 31.39 -13.73 39.65
C LEU A 24 32.45 -12.71 39.17
N LEU A 25 32.45 -11.56 39.86
CA LEU A 25 33.21 -10.32 39.67
C LEU A 25 34.60 -10.34 40.35
N GLY A 26 35.54 -9.51 39.86
CA GLY A 26 36.60 -8.91 40.69
C GLY A 26 37.77 -8.25 39.93
N PRO A 27 38.41 -7.16 40.42
CA PRO A 27 39.00 -6.08 39.60
C PRO A 27 40.50 -5.77 39.83
N LEU A 28 40.99 -4.71 39.14
CA LEU A 28 42.12 -3.77 39.44
C LEU A 28 43.44 -3.82 38.60
N ALA A 29 43.61 -2.74 37.82
CA ALA A 29 44.69 -1.72 37.83
C ALA A 29 46.18 -1.98 37.44
N SER A 30 46.65 -1.04 36.59
CA SER A 30 48.03 -0.55 36.34
C SER A 30 48.96 -1.49 35.53
N ARG A 31 49.82 -1.02 34.61
CA ARG A 31 50.86 0.01 34.80
C ARG A 31 51.43 0.49 33.44
N ARG A 32 51.88 1.75 33.43
CA ARG A 32 52.61 2.52 32.41
C ARG A 32 53.86 1.82 31.85
N GLN A 33 54.25 2.14 30.61
CA GLN A 33 55.51 2.85 30.29
C GLN A 33 55.64 3.15 28.77
N SER A 34 55.85 4.42 28.44
CA SER A 34 56.55 4.88 27.23
C SER A 34 58.07 4.83 27.48
N PRO A 35 58.94 4.90 26.44
CA PRO A 35 59.42 6.23 26.05
C PRO A 35 59.70 6.43 24.53
N ARG A 36 59.86 7.72 24.23
CA ARG A 36 60.19 8.39 22.97
C ARG A 36 61.49 7.91 22.30
N ALA A 37 61.55 8.06 20.98
CA ALA A 37 62.77 8.43 20.26
C ALA A 37 62.43 9.44 19.13
N VAL A 38 63.36 10.35 18.90
CA VAL A 38 63.30 11.60 18.12
C VAL A 38 64.21 11.46 16.89
N VAL A 39 64.15 12.43 15.95
CA VAL A 39 65.19 12.83 14.94
C VAL A 39 65.01 12.13 13.58
N SER A 40 65.14 12.71 12.37
CA SER A 40 65.29 14.07 11.80
C SER A 40 65.23 13.94 10.26
N CYS A 41 64.91 15.04 9.57
CA CYS A 41 64.93 15.34 8.13
C CYS A 41 66.22 14.88 7.40
N SER A 42 66.32 14.64 6.08
CA SER A 42 65.97 15.50 4.92
C SER A 42 66.10 14.70 3.57
N PRO A 43 66.14 15.30 2.36
CA PRO A 43 65.21 15.02 1.25
C PRO A 43 65.81 14.20 0.09
N SER A 44 64.97 13.63 -0.78
CA SER A 44 65.38 13.34 -2.16
C SER A 44 64.19 13.35 -3.12
N SER A 45 64.45 13.98 -4.25
CA SER A 45 63.61 14.24 -5.42
C SER A 45 63.18 12.99 -6.17
N SER A 46 61.94 12.95 -6.66
CA SER A 46 61.62 12.67 -8.07
C SER A 46 60.11 12.72 -8.29
N GLU A 47 59.72 13.41 -9.35
CA GLU A 47 58.36 13.48 -9.87
C GLU A 47 57.80 12.07 -10.16
N PHE A 48 56.58 11.78 -9.68
CA PHE A 48 55.75 10.76 -10.29
C PHE A 48 54.30 11.22 -10.39
N SER A 49 53.81 11.06 -11.61
CA SER A 49 52.49 11.33 -12.16
C SER A 49 51.31 10.97 -11.25
N LEU A 50 50.36 11.91 -11.14
CA LEU A 50 49.01 11.66 -10.64
C LEU A 50 48.31 10.61 -11.50
N THR A 51 48.13 9.41 -10.96
CA THR A 51 47.12 8.46 -11.41
C THR A 51 46.08 8.31 -10.29
N PRO A 52 44.79 8.21 -10.62
CA PRO A 52 43.72 8.32 -9.63
C PRO A 52 43.73 7.12 -8.69
N VAL A 53 43.53 7.42 -7.41
CA VAL A 53 43.36 6.46 -6.33
C VAL A 53 42.25 5.48 -6.71
N GLN A 54 42.66 4.26 -7.05
CA GLN A 54 41.78 3.11 -7.07
C GLN A 54 41.35 2.89 -5.62
N ALA A 55 40.20 3.46 -5.26
CA ALA A 55 39.60 3.27 -3.97
C ALA A 55 39.25 1.79 -3.83
N VAL A 56 40.14 1.07 -3.15
CA VAL A 56 39.86 -0.24 -2.58
C VAL A 56 38.67 -0.03 -1.65
N MET A 57 37.47 -0.36 -2.13
CA MET A 57 36.29 -0.51 -1.28
C MET A 57 36.53 -1.73 -0.38
N SER A 58 37.36 -1.55 0.64
CA SER A 58 37.54 -2.54 1.69
C SER A 58 36.29 -2.54 2.55
N CYS A 59 35.55 -3.64 2.48
CA CYS A 59 34.73 -4.17 3.57
C CYS A 59 33.87 -3.15 4.32
N GLN A 60 32.79 -2.67 3.69
CA GLN A 60 31.60 -2.45 4.49
C GLN A 60 31.18 -3.82 5.03
N GLN A 61 31.24 -3.96 6.35
CA GLN A 61 30.72 -5.11 7.08
C GLN A 61 29.33 -5.43 6.54
N GLN A 62 29.21 -6.54 5.83
CA GLN A 62 27.94 -7.19 5.57
C GLN A 62 27.36 -7.59 6.93
N VAL A 63 26.58 -6.71 7.53
CA VAL A 63 25.51 -7.12 8.45
C VAL A 63 24.67 -8.07 7.60
N GLY A 64 24.79 -9.37 7.89
CA GLY A 64 24.45 -10.45 6.96
C GLY A 64 23.15 -10.18 6.20
N SER A 65 23.24 -10.06 4.87
CA SER A 65 22.05 -9.89 4.03
C SER A 65 21.12 -11.07 4.32
N SER A 66 19.92 -10.81 4.82
CA SER A 66 18.95 -11.85 5.12
C SER A 66 18.77 -12.76 3.90
N LEU A 67 18.45 -14.04 4.11
CA LEU A 67 18.16 -14.98 3.01
C LEU A 67 17.10 -14.39 2.05
N VAL A 68 16.13 -13.67 2.61
CA VAL A 68 15.11 -12.94 1.88
C VAL A 68 15.72 -11.92 0.93
N ASN A 69 16.65 -11.08 1.39
CA ASN A 69 17.31 -10.08 0.53
C ASN A 69 18.10 -10.70 -0.62
N ARG A 70 18.60 -11.94 -0.48
CA ARG A 70 19.30 -12.66 -1.55
C ARG A 70 18.37 -13.32 -2.57
N LEU A 71 17.16 -13.66 -2.16
CA LEU A 71 16.18 -14.35 -3.01
C LEU A 71 15.16 -13.40 -3.65
N ARG A 72 14.99 -12.20 -3.09
CA ARG A 72 14.18 -11.14 -3.69
C ARG A 72 14.76 -10.73 -5.05
N LEU A 73 13.88 -10.56 -6.02
CA LEU A 73 14.21 -9.96 -7.31
C LEU A 73 13.95 -8.45 -7.27
N GLY A 74 14.39 -7.80 -6.19
CA GLY A 74 14.14 -6.39 -5.95
C GLY A 74 15.20 -5.72 -5.09
N GLY A 75 15.29 -4.40 -5.22
CA GLY A 75 16.33 -3.59 -4.58
C GLY A 75 16.03 -2.09 -4.69
N LEU A 76 16.80 -1.31 -3.94
CA LEU A 76 16.79 0.14 -4.08
C LEU A 76 17.35 0.54 -5.45
N THR A 77 16.81 1.61 -6.02
CA THR A 77 17.35 2.27 -7.21
C THR A 77 18.69 2.94 -6.90
N GLU A 78 19.43 3.37 -7.93
CA GLU A 78 20.76 3.97 -7.79
C GLU A 78 20.80 5.20 -6.88
N ASP A 79 19.70 5.96 -6.82
CA ASP A 79 19.54 7.11 -5.92
C ASP A 79 19.30 6.72 -4.45
N GLY A 80 18.95 5.46 -4.17
CA GLY A 80 18.59 4.96 -2.84
C GLY A 80 17.21 5.42 -2.34
N LEU A 81 16.41 6.08 -3.17
CA LEU A 81 15.15 6.76 -2.76
C LEU A 81 13.89 6.08 -3.30
N SER A 82 14.05 5.17 -4.28
CA SER A 82 12.98 4.35 -4.82
C SER A 82 13.35 2.87 -4.68
N TYR A 83 12.35 1.99 -4.79
CA TYR A 83 12.53 0.55 -4.72
C TYR A 83 11.84 -0.11 -5.91
N LYS A 84 12.51 -1.06 -6.55
CA LYS A 84 12.00 -1.85 -7.68
C LYS A 84 12.02 -3.32 -7.34
N GLU A 85 10.97 -4.04 -7.72
CA GLU A 85 10.93 -5.49 -7.57
C GLU A 85 10.17 -6.15 -8.72
N LYS A 86 10.70 -7.29 -9.17
CA LYS A 86 10.14 -8.10 -10.25
C LYS A 86 9.31 -9.25 -9.70
N PHE A 87 8.13 -9.45 -10.29
CA PHE A 87 7.21 -10.51 -9.94
C PHE A 87 6.85 -11.32 -11.18
N ILE A 88 6.85 -12.65 -11.03
CA ILE A 88 6.28 -13.57 -12.00
C ILE A 88 4.85 -13.83 -11.55
N ILE A 89 3.86 -13.52 -12.39
CA ILE A 89 2.44 -13.72 -12.05
C ILE A 89 2.15 -15.21 -11.92
N ARG A 90 1.68 -15.62 -10.74
CA ARG A 90 1.44 -17.01 -10.35
C ARG A 90 0.04 -17.48 -10.72
N GLY A 91 -0.17 -18.79 -10.72
CA GLY A 91 -1.45 -19.38 -11.16
C GLY A 91 -2.64 -19.03 -10.27
N PHE A 92 -2.43 -18.79 -8.97
CA PHE A 92 -3.49 -18.39 -8.02
C PHE A 92 -3.73 -16.87 -7.98
N GLU A 93 -2.88 -16.10 -8.66
CA GLU A 93 -2.94 -14.63 -8.72
C GLU A 93 -3.81 -14.13 -9.89
N VAL A 94 -4.30 -15.06 -10.73
CA VAL A 94 -5.12 -14.76 -11.90
C VAL A 94 -6.56 -15.21 -11.71
N GLY A 95 -7.49 -14.49 -12.35
CA GLY A 95 -8.89 -14.88 -12.42
C GLY A 95 -9.15 -16.00 -13.44
N ILE A 96 -10.43 -16.36 -13.61
CA ILE A 96 -10.89 -17.39 -14.57
C ILE A 96 -10.48 -17.13 -16.03
N ASN A 97 -10.16 -15.87 -16.35
CA ASN A 97 -9.72 -15.38 -17.65
C ASN A 97 -8.19 -15.41 -17.84
N LYS A 98 -7.45 -15.96 -16.86
CA LYS A 98 -5.98 -16.12 -16.83
C LYS A 98 -5.19 -14.80 -16.78
N ILE A 99 -5.83 -13.70 -16.37
CA ILE A 99 -5.16 -12.41 -16.12
C ILE A 99 -5.23 -12.07 -14.63
N ALA A 100 -4.26 -11.29 -14.14
CA ALA A 100 -4.19 -10.88 -12.75
C ALA A 100 -5.47 -10.15 -12.32
N THR A 101 -5.91 -10.38 -11.09
CA THR A 101 -7.03 -9.61 -10.52
C THR A 101 -6.52 -8.26 -9.99
N ILE A 102 -7.43 -7.30 -9.80
CA ILE A 102 -7.08 -6.03 -9.15
C ILE A 102 -6.62 -6.25 -7.69
N GLU A 103 -7.13 -7.26 -7.01
CA GLU A 103 -6.67 -7.66 -5.67
C GLU A 103 -5.22 -8.12 -5.70
N THR A 104 -4.83 -8.93 -6.70
CA THR A 104 -3.42 -9.31 -6.94
C THR A 104 -2.55 -8.07 -7.11
N ILE A 105 -2.94 -7.15 -8.00
CA ILE A 105 -2.20 -5.90 -8.21
C ILE A 105 -2.07 -5.14 -6.89
N ALA A 106 -3.16 -4.96 -6.14
CA ALA A 106 -3.15 -4.25 -4.87
C ALA A 106 -2.25 -4.93 -3.80
N ASN A 107 -2.26 -6.27 -3.73
CA ASN A 107 -1.38 -7.03 -2.84
C ASN A 107 0.10 -6.82 -3.21
N LEU A 108 0.45 -6.88 -4.49
CA LEU A 108 1.82 -6.64 -4.95
C LEU A 108 2.26 -5.20 -4.64
N LEU A 109 1.38 -4.20 -4.77
CA LEU A 109 1.68 -2.82 -4.40
C LEU A 109 1.97 -2.66 -2.90
N GLN A 110 1.21 -3.35 -2.03
CA GLN A 110 1.47 -3.36 -0.58
C GLN A 110 2.81 -4.02 -0.24
N GLU A 111 3.11 -5.18 -0.85
CA GLU A 111 4.36 -5.90 -0.66
C GLU A 111 5.57 -5.02 -1.03
N VAL A 112 5.56 -4.44 -2.23
CA VAL A 112 6.65 -3.56 -2.71
C VAL A 112 6.78 -2.31 -1.84
N GLY A 113 5.66 -1.76 -1.37
CA GLY A 113 5.65 -0.64 -0.43
C GLY A 113 6.33 -0.98 0.91
N SER A 114 6.08 -2.19 1.41
CA SER A 114 6.63 -2.72 2.67
C SER A 114 8.12 -3.05 2.51
N ASN A 115 8.50 -3.66 1.39
CA ASN A 115 9.89 -3.96 1.04
C ASN A 115 10.72 -2.70 0.87
N HIS A 116 10.16 -1.64 0.29
CA HIS A 116 10.79 -0.32 0.26
C HIS A 116 11.08 0.18 1.67
N ALA A 117 10.06 0.21 2.55
CA ALA A 117 10.21 0.74 3.92
C ALA A 117 11.24 -0.04 4.77
N GLN A 118 11.31 -1.36 4.59
CA GLN A 118 12.34 -2.20 5.22
C GLN A 118 13.72 -1.92 4.62
N SER A 119 13.82 -1.73 3.31
CA SER A 119 15.11 -1.54 2.61
C SER A 119 15.77 -0.20 2.94
N VAL A 120 14.99 0.86 3.14
CA VAL A 120 15.51 2.18 3.55
C VAL A 120 15.80 2.27 5.06
N GLY A 121 15.37 1.28 5.85
CA GLY A 121 15.86 1.08 7.22
C GLY A 121 15.14 1.85 8.33
N PHE A 122 14.16 2.71 8.06
CA PHE A 122 13.39 3.34 9.15
C PHE A 122 12.37 2.40 9.79
N SER A 123 11.87 1.40 9.04
CA SER A 123 10.97 0.38 9.58
C SER A 123 11.74 -0.85 10.06
N THR A 124 11.75 -1.03 11.38
CA THR A 124 12.32 -2.22 12.04
C THR A 124 11.27 -3.17 12.59
N ASP A 125 9.99 -2.79 12.50
CA ASP A 125 8.84 -3.48 13.05
C ASP A 125 7.94 -4.13 11.99
N GLY A 126 8.22 -3.89 10.70
CA GLY A 126 7.40 -4.36 9.59
C GLY A 126 6.19 -3.47 9.27
N PHE A 127 5.99 -2.36 9.98
CA PHE A 127 4.79 -1.50 9.85
C PHE A 127 5.06 -0.11 9.29
N GLY A 128 6.26 0.13 8.76
CA GLY A 128 6.60 1.44 8.21
C GLY A 128 6.66 2.55 9.26
N THR A 129 6.83 2.23 10.55
CA THR A 129 6.94 3.26 11.59
C THR A 129 8.37 3.76 11.70
N THR A 130 8.54 5.03 12.04
CA THR A 130 9.85 5.59 12.40
C THR A 130 10.12 5.44 13.90
N PRO A 131 11.36 5.65 14.40
CA PRO A 131 11.65 5.60 15.84
C PRO A 131 10.75 6.51 16.68
N THR A 132 10.52 7.75 16.25
CA THR A 132 9.64 8.69 16.95
C THR A 132 8.19 8.21 16.94
N MET A 133 7.71 7.66 15.82
CA MET A 133 6.36 7.09 15.76
C MET A 133 6.14 5.97 16.78
N ARG A 134 7.10 5.04 16.89
CA ARG A 134 7.02 3.93 17.87
C ARG A 134 6.96 4.44 19.31
N LYS A 135 7.81 5.41 19.66
CA LYS A 135 7.83 6.02 20.99
C LYS A 135 6.49 6.68 21.37
N LEU A 136 5.78 7.21 20.37
CA LEU A 136 4.52 7.93 20.55
C LEU A 136 3.27 7.07 20.24
N HIS A 137 3.44 5.76 20.03
CA HIS A 137 2.35 4.84 19.68
C HIS A 137 1.57 5.31 18.43
N LEU A 138 2.31 5.70 17.39
CA LEU A 138 1.77 6.22 16.14
C LEU A 138 1.92 5.20 15.02
N ILE A 139 0.89 5.09 14.18
CA ILE A 139 0.85 4.23 12.99
C ILE A 139 0.44 5.00 11.75
N TRP A 140 0.83 4.47 10.60
CA TRP A 140 0.29 4.89 9.31
C TRP A 140 -0.99 4.13 9.01
N VAL A 141 -2.03 4.87 8.63
CA VAL A 141 -3.27 4.30 8.11
C VAL A 141 -3.53 4.83 6.70
N THR A 142 -3.95 3.97 5.79
CA THR A 142 -4.26 4.35 4.41
C THR A 142 -5.56 5.14 4.40
N ALA A 143 -5.51 6.42 4.01
CA ALA A 143 -6.69 7.28 3.86
C ALA A 143 -7.29 7.22 2.45
N ARG A 144 -6.44 7.00 1.44
CA ARG A 144 -6.85 6.89 0.03
C ARG A 144 -5.97 5.88 -0.70
N MET A 145 -6.58 5.10 -1.58
CA MET A 145 -5.87 4.30 -2.61
C MET A 145 -6.46 4.62 -3.98
N HIS A 146 -5.61 4.80 -4.97
CA HIS A 146 -5.99 4.94 -6.38
C HIS A 146 -5.08 4.09 -7.25
N ILE A 147 -5.69 3.25 -8.09
CA ILE A 147 -4.98 2.33 -8.97
C ILE A 147 -5.57 2.49 -10.36
N GLU A 148 -4.72 2.73 -11.36
CA GLU A 148 -5.07 2.64 -12.78
C GLU A 148 -4.29 1.47 -13.40
N VAL A 149 -5.01 0.56 -14.04
CA VAL A 149 -4.43 -0.57 -14.78
C VAL A 149 -4.74 -0.39 -16.25
N TYR A 150 -3.71 -0.15 -17.06
CA TYR A 150 -3.84 0.03 -18.51
C TYR A 150 -3.88 -1.31 -19.24
N LYS A 151 -3.11 -2.29 -18.74
CA LYS A 151 -3.07 -3.67 -19.24
C LYS A 151 -2.89 -4.61 -18.06
N TYR A 152 -3.77 -5.61 -17.91
CA TYR A 152 -3.58 -6.64 -16.89
C TYR A 152 -2.55 -7.66 -17.35
N PRO A 153 -1.55 -8.01 -16.51
CA PRO A 153 -0.60 -9.07 -16.85
C PRO A 153 -1.29 -10.43 -16.79
N ALA A 154 -0.94 -11.31 -17.72
CA ALA A 154 -1.40 -12.69 -17.78
C ALA A 154 -0.58 -13.61 -16.86
N TRP A 155 -1.08 -14.82 -16.65
CA TRP A 155 -0.31 -15.86 -15.96
C TRP A 155 1.05 -16.09 -16.64
N ARG A 156 2.11 -16.14 -15.83
CA ARG A 156 3.53 -16.26 -16.23
C ARG A 156 4.18 -15.00 -16.78
N ASP A 157 3.44 -13.91 -16.97
CA ASP A 157 4.06 -12.63 -17.31
C ASP A 157 4.96 -12.16 -16.16
N VAL A 158 5.99 -11.40 -16.51
CA VAL A 158 6.90 -10.79 -15.54
C VAL A 158 6.67 -9.29 -15.53
N ILE A 159 6.34 -8.77 -14.35
CA ILE A 159 6.15 -7.33 -14.13
C ILE A 159 7.23 -6.79 -13.20
N GLU A 160 7.62 -5.54 -13.39
CA GLU A 160 8.45 -4.77 -12.47
C GLU A 160 7.60 -3.67 -11.86
N ILE A 161 7.60 -3.58 -10.53
CA ILE A 161 6.90 -2.53 -9.80
C ILE A 161 7.95 -1.64 -9.14
N GLU A 162 7.91 -0.36 -9.47
CA GLU A 162 8.67 0.68 -8.79
C GLU A 162 7.79 1.42 -7.79
N THR A 163 8.32 1.73 -6.60
CA THR A 163 7.65 2.59 -5.61
C THR A 163 8.60 3.61 -5.00
N TRP A 164 8.04 4.74 -4.58
CA TRP A 164 8.72 5.73 -3.75
C TRP A 164 7.71 6.44 -2.85
N SER A 165 8.21 7.05 -1.78
CA SER A 165 7.40 7.86 -0.87
C SER A 165 7.70 9.34 -1.09
N GLN A 166 6.71 10.21 -0.87
CA GLN A 166 6.87 11.66 -0.88
C GLN A 166 6.03 12.30 0.23
N ASN A 167 6.37 13.54 0.59
CA ASN A 167 5.51 14.34 1.45
C ASN A 167 4.20 14.71 0.74
N GLU A 168 3.06 14.70 1.46
CA GLU A 168 1.78 15.16 0.92
C GLU A 168 1.06 16.10 1.92
N GLY A 169 1.38 17.39 1.82
CA GLY A 169 0.81 18.42 2.68
C GLY A 169 1.35 18.38 4.10
N ARG A 170 0.52 18.75 5.09
CA ARG A 170 0.93 18.81 6.52
C ARG A 170 0.59 17.56 7.32
N ILE A 171 -0.30 16.71 6.80
CA ILE A 171 -0.99 15.67 7.59
C ILE A 171 -0.76 14.26 7.04
N GLY A 172 0.02 14.10 5.98
CA GLY A 172 0.18 12.80 5.37
C GLY A 172 1.40 12.68 4.47
N THR A 173 1.65 11.45 4.09
CA THR A 173 2.63 11.06 3.09
C THR A 173 1.90 10.41 1.92
N ARG A 174 2.46 10.57 0.73
CA ARG A 174 2.03 9.88 -0.48
C ARG A 174 3.00 8.76 -0.76
N ARG A 175 2.47 7.64 -1.23
CA ARG A 175 3.26 6.60 -1.88
C ARG A 175 2.73 6.41 -3.28
N ASP A 176 3.66 6.38 -4.23
CA ASP A 176 3.38 6.25 -5.65
C ASP A 176 4.00 4.97 -6.18
N TRP A 177 3.43 4.46 -7.28
CA TRP A 177 3.93 3.28 -7.97
C TRP A 177 3.81 3.41 -9.50
N ILE A 178 4.75 2.80 -10.20
CA ILE A 178 4.70 2.53 -11.63
C ILE A 178 4.88 1.03 -11.85
N LEU A 179 4.03 0.44 -12.68
CA LEU A 179 4.08 -0.97 -13.05
C LEU A 179 4.48 -1.08 -14.52
N ASN A 180 5.52 -1.84 -14.80
CA ASN A 180 6.03 -2.08 -16.15
C ASN A 180 5.97 -3.58 -16.48
N GLU A 181 5.62 -3.91 -17.72
CA GLU A 181 5.80 -5.26 -18.26
C GLU A 181 7.28 -5.44 -18.65
N VAL A 182 7.96 -6.44 -18.08
CA VAL A 182 9.42 -6.59 -18.28
C VAL A 182 9.76 -6.97 -19.73
N ALA A 183 8.89 -7.71 -20.41
CA ALA A 183 9.14 -8.16 -21.77
C ALA A 183 9.14 -7.02 -22.79
N THR A 184 8.30 -6.00 -22.60
CA THR A 184 8.08 -4.90 -23.55
C THR A 184 8.64 -3.57 -23.06
N GLY A 185 8.82 -3.42 -21.74
CA GLY A 185 9.14 -2.15 -21.10
C GLY A 185 7.95 -1.19 -20.99
N GLU A 186 6.75 -1.62 -21.41
CA GLU A 186 5.57 -0.77 -21.40
C GLU A 186 5.04 -0.54 -19.98
N VAL A 187 4.61 0.69 -19.70
CA VAL A 187 3.89 1.01 -18.46
C VAL A 187 2.49 0.42 -18.56
N ILE A 188 2.22 -0.61 -17.76
CA ILE A 188 0.94 -1.31 -17.73
C ILE A 188 0.00 -0.82 -16.62
N GLY A 189 0.50 -0.01 -15.69
CA GLY A 189 -0.32 0.59 -14.64
C GLY A 189 0.43 1.61 -13.80
N ARG A 190 -0.35 2.37 -13.03
CA ARG A 190 0.15 3.35 -12.06
C ARG A 190 -0.74 3.34 -10.83
N ALA A 191 -0.18 3.67 -9.67
CA ALA A 191 -0.97 3.80 -8.45
C ALA A 191 -0.45 4.95 -7.59
N THR A 192 -1.34 5.49 -6.76
CA THR A 192 -1.01 6.49 -5.73
C THR A 192 -1.88 6.27 -4.50
N SER A 193 -1.32 6.53 -3.33
CA SER A 193 -2.00 6.38 -2.06
C SER A 193 -1.70 7.55 -1.15
N LYS A 194 -2.63 7.83 -0.24
CA LYS A 194 -2.43 8.80 0.84
C LYS A 194 -2.45 8.08 2.18
N TRP A 195 -1.45 8.33 2.98
CA TRP A 195 -1.31 7.80 4.32
C TRP A 195 -1.36 8.93 5.33
N VAL A 196 -2.08 8.71 6.42
CA VAL A 196 -2.19 9.65 7.53
C VAL A 196 -1.77 8.97 8.81
N MET A 197 -1.28 9.76 9.75
CA MET A 197 -0.82 9.23 11.02
C MET A 197 -1.98 9.16 12.03
N MET A 198 -2.04 8.07 12.78
CA MET A 198 -3.04 7.85 13.84
C MET A 198 -2.35 7.37 15.10
N ASN A 199 -2.78 7.85 16.26
CA ASN A 199 -2.35 7.29 17.53
C ASN A 199 -3.15 6.02 17.83
N GLN A 200 -2.43 4.93 18.14
CA GLN A 200 -2.98 3.58 18.33
C GLN A 200 -3.93 3.52 19.53
N ASP A 201 -3.60 4.19 20.62
CA ASP A 201 -4.36 4.11 21.88
C ASP A 201 -5.65 4.93 21.81
N THR A 202 -5.56 6.17 21.33
CA THR A 202 -6.69 7.12 21.28
C THR A 202 -7.52 6.98 20.02
N ARG A 203 -7.00 6.31 18.99
CA ARG A 203 -7.64 6.17 17.66
C ARG A 203 -7.93 7.51 16.98
N ARG A 204 -7.15 8.54 17.31
CA ARG A 204 -7.26 9.90 16.75
C ARG A 204 -6.16 10.18 15.72
N MET A 205 -6.53 10.89 14.66
CA MET A 205 -5.58 11.36 13.66
C MET A 205 -4.60 12.35 14.28
N GLN A 206 -3.33 12.26 13.90
CA GLN A 206 -2.25 13.12 14.34
C GLN A 206 -1.60 13.82 13.16
N LYS A 207 -1.16 15.06 13.38
CA LYS A 207 -0.32 15.77 12.39
C LYS A 207 1.06 15.12 12.38
N VAL A 208 1.67 15.04 11.20
CA VAL A 208 3.05 14.57 11.08
C VAL A 208 3.97 15.65 11.67
N SER A 209 4.60 15.37 12.81
CA SER A 209 5.55 16.27 13.46
C SER A 209 6.80 16.45 12.61
N ASP A 210 7.55 17.52 12.87
CA ASP A 210 8.79 17.77 12.13
C ASP A 210 9.84 16.69 12.43
N ASP A 211 9.92 16.19 13.67
CA ASP A 211 10.77 15.03 14.03
C ASP A 211 10.50 13.80 13.14
N VAL A 212 9.22 13.45 12.94
CA VAL A 212 8.87 12.30 12.09
C VAL A 212 9.24 12.59 10.64
N LYS A 213 9.00 13.82 10.15
CA LYS A 213 9.39 14.21 8.78
C LYS A 213 10.88 14.10 8.56
N GLU A 214 11.69 14.58 9.49
CA GLU A 214 13.15 14.50 9.40
C GLU A 214 13.64 13.05 9.34
N GLU A 215 12.97 12.13 10.05
CA GLU A 215 13.30 10.69 10.04
C GLU A 215 12.99 10.00 8.70
N TYR A 216 11.90 10.35 8.00
CA TYR A 216 11.50 9.62 6.77
C TYR A 216 11.81 10.37 5.46
N LEU A 217 11.83 11.71 5.46
CA LEU A 217 12.02 12.48 4.22
C LEU A 217 13.41 12.33 3.61
N VAL A 218 14.41 11.94 4.41
CA VAL A 218 15.75 11.60 3.91
C VAL A 218 15.74 10.41 2.94
N PHE A 219 14.69 9.59 2.98
CA PHE A 219 14.48 8.44 2.09
C PHE A 219 13.47 8.73 0.96
N CYS A 220 13.11 9.99 0.76
CA CYS A 220 12.18 10.41 -0.28
C CYS A 220 12.94 11.15 -1.40
N PRO A 221 12.51 11.05 -2.67
CA PRO A 221 13.03 11.90 -3.74
C PRO A 221 12.94 13.38 -3.37
N ARG A 222 14.05 14.11 -3.54
CA ARG A 222 14.16 15.54 -3.19
C ARG A 222 13.24 16.42 -4.02
N GLU A 223 13.15 16.13 -5.32
CA GLU A 223 12.22 16.79 -6.22
C GLU A 223 10.86 16.07 -6.22
N PRO A 224 9.74 16.80 -6.32
CA PRO A 224 8.42 16.19 -6.45
C PRO A 224 8.35 15.23 -7.64
N ARG A 225 8.16 13.95 -7.35
CA ARG A 225 7.99 12.86 -8.32
C ARG A 225 6.61 12.27 -8.12
N LEU A 226 5.75 12.42 -9.12
CA LEU A 226 4.37 11.96 -9.10
C LEU A 226 4.19 10.82 -10.10
N ALA A 227 3.52 9.73 -9.69
CA ALA A 227 3.06 8.73 -10.66
C ALA A 227 2.02 9.33 -11.62
N PHE A 228 1.15 10.20 -11.10
CA PHE A 228 0.17 10.95 -11.89
C PHE A 228 0.49 12.43 -11.86
N SER A 229 0.59 13.06 -13.04
CA SER A 229 0.71 14.52 -13.11
C SER A 229 -0.49 15.19 -12.43
N GLU A 230 -0.31 16.38 -11.86
CA GLU A 230 -1.40 17.07 -11.14
C GLU A 230 -2.67 17.24 -11.99
N LYS A 231 -2.49 17.56 -13.27
CA LYS A 231 -3.59 17.71 -14.24
C LYS A 231 -4.36 16.40 -14.47
N ASN A 232 -3.67 15.27 -14.45
CA ASN A 232 -4.24 13.95 -14.74
C ASN A 232 -4.66 13.19 -13.48
N ASN A 233 -4.42 13.76 -12.29
CA ASN A 233 -4.66 13.07 -11.03
C ASN A 233 -6.16 13.04 -10.66
N LYS A 234 -6.88 12.06 -11.23
CA LYS A 234 -8.30 11.82 -10.94
C LYS A 234 -8.57 11.44 -9.47
N SER A 235 -7.55 10.94 -8.74
CA SER A 235 -7.69 10.50 -7.35
C SER A 235 -8.01 11.61 -6.35
N LEU A 236 -7.86 12.88 -6.74
CA LEU A 236 -8.18 14.04 -5.89
C LEU A 236 -9.63 14.51 -6.05
N LYS A 237 -10.36 14.02 -7.06
CA LYS A 237 -11.75 14.41 -7.29
C LYS A 237 -12.63 13.92 -6.13
N ARG A 238 -13.52 14.80 -5.65
CA ARG A 238 -14.51 14.44 -4.65
C ARG A 238 -15.39 13.29 -5.18
N ILE A 239 -15.60 12.28 -4.35
CA ILE A 239 -16.52 11.18 -4.61
C ILE A 239 -17.79 11.48 -3.80
N ALA A 240 -18.91 11.62 -4.50
CA ALA A 240 -20.21 11.80 -3.87
C ALA A 240 -20.56 10.56 -3.05
N LYS A 241 -21.19 10.75 -1.90
CA LYS A 241 -21.70 9.63 -1.11
C LYS A 241 -22.96 9.11 -1.81
N LEU A 242 -23.06 7.80 -1.98
CA LEU A 242 -24.29 7.17 -2.43
C LEU A 242 -25.40 7.33 -1.39
N GLU A 243 -26.59 7.66 -1.87
CA GLU A 243 -27.81 7.74 -1.06
C GLU A 243 -28.72 6.55 -1.41
N ASP A 244 -29.49 6.08 -0.44
CA ASP A 244 -30.50 5.06 -0.65
C ASP A 244 -31.71 5.64 -1.44
N PRO A 245 -32.40 4.85 -2.27
CA PRO A 245 -32.13 3.44 -2.58
C PRO A 245 -31.03 3.27 -3.63
N VAL A 246 -30.17 2.28 -3.42
CA VAL A 246 -29.06 1.99 -4.33
C VAL A 246 -29.43 0.86 -5.30
N ARG A 247 -29.01 0.98 -6.57
CA ARG A 247 -29.39 0.06 -7.65
C ARG A 247 -28.88 -1.36 -7.45
N TYR A 248 -27.66 -1.51 -6.93
CA TYR A 248 -27.03 -2.81 -6.71
C TYR A 248 -26.46 -2.90 -5.30
N SER A 249 -26.59 -4.06 -4.67
CA SER A 249 -26.10 -4.29 -3.33
C SER A 249 -25.72 -5.74 -3.08
N LYS A 250 -24.76 -5.93 -2.18
CA LYS A 250 -24.39 -7.20 -1.56
C LYS A 250 -24.34 -6.98 -0.06
N LEU A 251 -25.26 -7.59 0.67
CA LEU A 251 -25.40 -7.41 2.10
C LEU A 251 -24.74 -8.55 2.88
N GLY A 252 -24.35 -8.28 4.12
CA GLY A 252 -23.94 -9.33 5.04
C GLY A 252 -22.56 -9.92 4.78
N LEU A 253 -21.66 -9.19 4.11
CA LEU A 253 -20.27 -9.60 3.91
C LEU A 253 -19.57 -9.67 5.27
N LYS A 254 -18.76 -10.72 5.47
CA LYS A 254 -18.01 -10.93 6.70
C LYS A 254 -16.54 -11.19 6.38
N PRO A 255 -15.60 -10.61 7.15
CA PRO A 255 -14.20 -10.97 7.02
C PRO A 255 -13.99 -12.44 7.32
N ARG A 256 -13.21 -13.11 6.48
CA ARG A 256 -12.63 -14.42 6.78
C ARG A 256 -11.41 -14.23 7.68
N ARG A 257 -10.99 -15.29 8.35
CA ARG A 257 -9.73 -15.29 9.12
C ARG A 257 -8.51 -14.91 8.25
N ALA A 258 -8.53 -15.30 6.98
CA ALA A 258 -7.47 -14.99 6.01
C ALA A 258 -7.51 -13.55 5.49
N ASP A 259 -8.59 -12.81 5.76
CA ASP A 259 -8.73 -11.41 5.33
C ASP A 259 -8.14 -10.44 6.37
N LEU A 260 -7.66 -10.96 7.51
CA LEU A 260 -6.95 -10.20 8.54
C LEU A 260 -5.46 -10.13 8.24
N ASP A 261 -4.86 -8.97 8.44
CA ASP A 261 -3.44 -8.73 8.29
C ASP A 261 -2.65 -9.02 9.59
N MET A 262 -1.34 -8.76 9.56
CA MET A 262 -0.46 -8.94 10.73
C MET A 262 -0.83 -8.04 11.92
N ASN A 263 -1.67 -7.01 11.71
CA ASN A 263 -2.19 -6.14 12.76
C ASN A 263 -3.52 -6.62 13.34
N GLN A 264 -4.02 -7.79 12.89
CA GLN A 264 -5.36 -8.30 13.24
C GLN A 264 -6.51 -7.39 12.76
N HIS A 265 -6.23 -6.50 11.79
CA HIS A 265 -7.25 -5.70 11.12
C HIS A 265 -7.58 -6.30 9.77
N VAL A 266 -8.77 -6.00 9.26
CA VAL A 266 -9.11 -6.36 7.88
C VAL A 266 -8.14 -5.66 6.92
N ASN A 267 -7.46 -6.43 6.07
CA ASN A 267 -6.52 -5.89 5.09
C ASN A 267 -7.23 -4.91 4.14
N ASN A 268 -6.58 -3.79 3.82
CA ASN A 268 -7.06 -2.81 2.85
C ASN A 268 -7.47 -3.43 1.48
N VAL A 269 -6.80 -4.50 1.04
CA VAL A 269 -7.18 -5.21 -0.21
C VAL A 269 -8.54 -5.89 -0.10
N THR A 270 -8.94 -6.36 1.08
CA THR A 270 -10.25 -6.98 1.31
C THR A 270 -11.39 -6.01 0.99
N TYR A 271 -11.23 -4.71 1.31
CA TYR A 271 -12.23 -3.70 0.96
C TYR A 271 -12.35 -3.50 -0.55
N ILE A 272 -11.26 -3.64 -1.32
CA ILE A 272 -11.30 -3.64 -2.79
C ILE A 272 -12.18 -4.79 -3.27
N GLY A 273 -11.99 -5.99 -2.74
CA GLY A 273 -12.83 -7.15 -3.06
C GLY A 273 -14.31 -6.90 -2.74
N TRP A 274 -14.61 -6.46 -1.52
CA TRP A 274 -15.99 -6.16 -1.13
C TRP A 274 -16.67 -5.09 -1.97
N VAL A 275 -15.93 -4.07 -2.42
CA VAL A 275 -16.47 -3.05 -3.34
C VAL A 275 -16.94 -3.67 -4.65
N LEU A 276 -16.25 -4.70 -5.14
CA LEU A 276 -16.57 -5.35 -6.40
C LEU A 276 -17.69 -6.38 -6.29
N GLU A 277 -17.99 -6.89 -5.09
CA GLU A 277 -19.05 -7.88 -4.86
C GLU A 277 -20.47 -7.40 -5.23
N SER A 278 -20.70 -6.09 -5.26
CA SER A 278 -22.00 -5.50 -5.66
C SER A 278 -22.01 -4.98 -7.11
N ILE A 279 -20.94 -5.18 -7.88
CA ILE A 279 -20.92 -4.89 -9.31
C ILE A 279 -21.80 -5.91 -10.06
N PRO A 280 -22.65 -5.46 -11.01
CA PRO A 280 -23.46 -6.37 -11.81
C PRO A 280 -22.62 -7.36 -12.61
N LYS A 281 -23.10 -8.61 -12.70
CA LYS A 281 -22.40 -9.68 -13.42
C LYS A 281 -22.15 -9.32 -14.89
N GLU A 282 -23.07 -8.62 -15.52
CA GLU A 282 -22.96 -8.19 -16.91
C GLU A 282 -21.73 -7.31 -17.13
N ILE A 283 -21.41 -6.42 -16.19
CA ILE A 283 -20.22 -5.57 -16.22
C ILE A 283 -18.95 -6.41 -16.03
N ILE A 284 -18.95 -7.34 -15.07
CA ILE A 284 -17.82 -8.26 -14.85
C ILE A 284 -17.54 -9.11 -16.09
N ASP A 285 -18.59 -9.54 -16.80
CA ASP A 285 -18.46 -10.39 -17.97
C ASP A 285 -18.00 -9.63 -19.21
N THR A 286 -18.47 -8.40 -19.42
CA THR A 286 -18.23 -7.61 -20.65
C THR A 286 -17.11 -6.57 -20.54
N HIS A 287 -16.79 -6.10 -19.33
CA HIS A 287 -15.82 -5.03 -19.07
C HIS A 287 -14.71 -5.46 -18.12
N GLU A 288 -13.59 -4.75 -18.15
CA GLU A 288 -12.51 -4.87 -17.18
C GLU A 288 -12.28 -3.55 -16.44
N LEU A 289 -11.88 -3.67 -15.17
CA LEU A 289 -11.67 -2.53 -14.29
C LEU A 289 -10.42 -1.75 -14.73
N GLN A 290 -10.61 -0.52 -15.20
CA GLN A 290 -9.54 0.37 -15.63
C GLN A 290 -8.96 1.17 -14.46
N ALA A 291 -9.81 1.68 -13.58
CA ALA A 291 -9.37 2.47 -12.44
C ALA A 291 -10.26 2.23 -11.22
N ILE A 292 -9.65 2.24 -10.04
CA ILE A 292 -10.37 2.24 -8.77
C ILE A 292 -9.79 3.32 -7.86
N THR A 293 -10.68 4.08 -7.21
CA THR A 293 -10.34 5.06 -6.17
C THR A 293 -11.14 4.75 -4.93
N LEU A 294 -10.49 4.50 -3.80
CA LEU A 294 -11.13 4.28 -2.51
C LEU A 294 -10.67 5.35 -1.51
N PHE A 295 -11.62 5.91 -0.77
CA PHE A 295 -11.37 6.67 0.46
C PHE A 295 -11.76 5.82 1.64
N TYR A 296 -10.81 5.57 2.54
CA TYR A 296 -11.05 4.82 3.78
C TYR A 296 -11.46 5.80 4.88
N ARG A 297 -12.49 5.45 5.63
CA ARG A 297 -13.04 6.26 6.74
C ARG A 297 -12.93 5.55 8.07
N ARG A 298 -13.05 4.22 8.08
CA ARG A 298 -13.10 3.41 9.29
C ARG A 298 -12.51 2.03 9.00
N GLU A 299 -11.82 1.48 10.00
CA GLU A 299 -11.36 0.10 10.00
C GLU A 299 -12.48 -0.86 10.41
N CYS A 300 -12.49 -2.04 9.81
CA CYS A 300 -13.33 -3.17 10.20
C CYS A 300 -12.55 -4.19 11.01
N GLN A 301 -13.24 -4.80 11.96
CA GLN A 301 -12.78 -5.87 12.83
C GLN A 301 -13.32 -7.23 12.36
N GLN A 302 -12.78 -8.33 12.89
CA GLN A 302 -13.11 -9.70 12.49
C GLN A 302 -14.61 -10.06 12.49
N TYR A 303 -15.38 -9.48 13.41
CA TYR A 303 -16.80 -9.81 13.60
C TYR A 303 -17.76 -8.79 12.97
N ASP A 304 -17.22 -7.74 12.34
CA ASP A 304 -18.04 -6.75 11.67
C ASP A 304 -18.75 -7.36 10.46
N VAL A 305 -19.95 -6.88 10.21
CA VAL A 305 -20.76 -7.25 9.05
C VAL A 305 -20.88 -6.03 8.16
N VAL A 306 -20.59 -6.22 6.87
CA VAL A 306 -20.43 -5.14 5.90
C VAL A 306 -21.44 -5.28 4.77
N ASP A 307 -22.06 -4.16 4.42
CA ASP A 307 -22.88 -4.03 3.21
C ASP A 307 -22.09 -3.30 2.14
N SER A 308 -22.08 -3.85 0.93
CA SER A 308 -21.51 -3.26 -0.27
C SER A 308 -22.62 -2.74 -1.17
N LEU A 309 -22.53 -1.46 -1.54
CA LEU A 309 -23.53 -0.75 -2.33
C LEU A 309 -22.88 -0.12 -3.56
N THR A 310 -23.53 -0.26 -4.71
CA THR A 310 -23.03 0.22 -6.01
C THR A 310 -24.12 0.97 -6.78
N GLY A 311 -23.77 2.15 -7.29
CA GLY A 311 -24.64 2.99 -8.12
C GLY A 311 -23.90 3.56 -9.31
N LEU A 312 -24.62 3.84 -10.41
CA LEU A 312 -24.02 4.44 -11.61
C LEU A 312 -23.67 5.91 -11.32
N GLU A 313 -22.49 6.35 -11.71
CA GLU A 313 -22.12 7.76 -11.69
C GLU A 313 -22.60 8.42 -12.99
N LEU A 314 -23.63 9.26 -12.92
CA LEU A 314 -24.09 10.03 -14.06
C LEU A 314 -23.11 11.19 -14.31
N THR A 315 -22.52 11.24 -15.50
CA THR A 315 -21.72 12.39 -15.95
C THR A 315 -22.65 13.60 -16.07
N GLU A 316 -22.25 14.76 -15.51
CA GLU A 316 -22.98 16.03 -15.63
C GLU A 316 -23.21 16.35 -17.12
N GLY A 317 -24.40 16.04 -17.62
CA GLY A 317 -24.75 16.07 -19.05
C GLY A 317 -25.85 15.05 -19.40
N SER A 318 -25.90 13.91 -18.71
CA SER A 318 -27.00 12.96 -18.81
C SER A 318 -28.08 13.30 -17.77
N LYS A 319 -28.84 14.37 -18.03
CA LYS A 319 -30.10 14.59 -17.29
C LYS A 319 -31.05 13.47 -17.69
N THR A 320 -31.47 12.69 -16.69
CA THR A 320 -32.57 11.75 -16.80
C THR A 320 -33.80 12.51 -17.29
N VAL A 321 -34.20 12.28 -18.55
CA VAL A 321 -35.54 12.65 -19.01
C VAL A 321 -36.49 11.75 -18.23
N SER A 322 -37.16 12.32 -17.22
CA SER A 322 -38.37 11.70 -16.71
C SER A 322 -39.33 11.62 -17.90
N VAL A 323 -39.61 10.40 -18.36
CA VAL A 323 -40.63 10.13 -19.38
C VAL A 323 -41.97 10.52 -18.76
N GLY A 324 -42.34 11.78 -18.93
CA GLY A 324 -43.71 12.24 -18.86
C GLY A 324 -44.43 11.66 -20.06
N THR A 325 -45.50 10.92 -19.80
CA THR A 325 -46.39 10.37 -20.81
C THR A 325 -46.88 11.51 -21.72
N ASN A 326 -46.71 11.32 -23.03
CA ASN A 326 -47.24 12.07 -24.17
C ASN A 326 -46.33 13.13 -24.81
N GLY A 327 -45.94 12.84 -26.06
CA GLY A 327 -45.73 13.86 -27.10
C GLY A 327 -44.27 14.13 -27.49
N SER A 328 -43.80 13.42 -28.53
CA SER A 328 -42.75 13.80 -29.50
C SER A 328 -41.76 14.92 -29.12
N ALA A 329 -40.51 14.54 -28.86
CA ALA A 329 -39.36 15.41 -29.15
C ALA A 329 -38.14 14.56 -29.56
N THR A 330 -37.78 14.64 -30.83
CA THR A 330 -36.53 14.11 -31.38
C THR A 330 -35.38 14.97 -30.87
N ALA A 331 -34.54 14.43 -29.99
CA ALA A 331 -33.30 15.08 -29.57
C ALA A 331 -32.13 14.13 -29.85
N THR A 332 -31.48 14.32 -31.01
CA THR A 332 -30.18 13.75 -31.32
C THR A 332 -29.13 14.39 -30.41
N ALA A 333 -28.77 13.70 -29.33
CA ALA A 333 -27.59 14.01 -28.54
C ALA A 333 -26.36 13.50 -29.29
N THR A 334 -25.57 14.41 -29.85
CA THR A 334 -24.20 14.11 -30.32
C THR A 334 -23.30 13.88 -29.11
N THR A 335 -23.35 12.68 -28.56
CA THR A 335 -22.30 12.11 -27.71
C THR A 335 -21.05 11.90 -28.56
N ARG A 336 -19.89 12.38 -28.08
CA ARG A 336 -18.59 11.98 -28.62
C ARG A 336 -18.53 10.45 -28.58
N GLU A 337 -18.21 9.82 -29.70
CA GLU A 337 -18.32 8.36 -29.90
C GLU A 337 -17.46 7.52 -28.92
N ASP A 338 -16.53 8.12 -28.18
CA ASP A 338 -15.66 7.45 -27.21
C ASP A 338 -16.26 7.21 -25.80
N ASP A 339 -17.36 7.85 -25.41
CA ASP A 339 -17.88 7.78 -24.01
C ASP A 339 -18.94 6.69 -23.77
N HIS A 340 -19.34 5.95 -24.82
CA HIS A 340 -20.41 4.93 -24.72
C HIS A 340 -19.94 3.58 -24.15
N ASP A 341 -18.64 3.28 -24.20
CA ASP A 341 -18.07 1.99 -23.79
C ASP A 341 -17.33 2.06 -22.43
N CYS A 342 -17.43 3.19 -21.71
CA CYS A 342 -16.85 3.38 -20.39
C CYS A 342 -17.93 3.54 -19.32
N HIS A 343 -17.92 2.66 -18.30
CA HIS A 343 -18.86 2.75 -17.19
C HIS A 343 -18.17 3.25 -15.92
N ARG A 344 -18.81 4.20 -15.24
CA ARG A 344 -18.37 4.70 -13.93
C ARG A 344 -19.38 4.33 -12.85
N PHE A 345 -18.88 3.76 -11.77
CA PHE A 345 -19.70 3.42 -10.61
C PHE A 345 -19.19 4.11 -9.36
N LEU A 346 -20.11 4.57 -8.53
CA LEU A 346 -19.86 4.96 -7.16
C LEU A 346 -20.07 3.75 -6.26
N HIS A 347 -19.35 3.72 -5.14
CA HIS A 347 -19.37 2.64 -4.16
C HIS A 347 -19.46 3.17 -2.75
N LEU A 348 -20.19 2.45 -1.90
CA LEU A 348 -20.25 2.68 -0.46
C LEU A 348 -20.17 1.34 0.26
N LEU A 349 -19.17 1.20 1.12
CA LEU A 349 -19.11 0.16 2.15
C LEU A 349 -19.60 0.76 3.46
N ARG A 350 -20.54 0.09 4.13
CA ARG A 350 -21.06 0.50 5.45
C ARG A 350 -21.22 -0.68 6.39
N LEU A 351 -21.15 -0.42 7.69
CA LEU A 351 -21.49 -1.43 8.70
C LEU A 351 -22.98 -1.75 8.60
N SER A 352 -23.34 -3.03 8.50
CA SER A 352 -24.74 -3.46 8.43
C SER A 352 -25.51 -3.15 9.72
N SER A 353 -24.82 -3.00 10.85
CA SER A 353 -25.43 -2.76 12.16
C SER A 353 -26.00 -1.36 12.34
N ASP A 354 -25.33 -0.33 11.82
CA ASP A 354 -25.65 1.08 12.09
C ASP A 354 -25.48 2.01 10.88
N GLY A 355 -25.14 1.46 9.71
CA GLY A 355 -24.99 2.19 8.47
C GLY A 355 -23.79 3.15 8.43
N ARG A 356 -22.89 3.12 9.42
CA ARG A 356 -21.69 3.97 9.42
C ARG A 356 -20.79 3.63 8.22
N GLU A 357 -20.35 4.68 7.55
CA GLU A 357 -19.45 4.59 6.39
C GLU A 357 -18.09 4.02 6.79
N ILE A 358 -17.69 2.97 6.08
CA ILE A 358 -16.39 2.30 6.19
C ILE A 358 -15.46 2.86 5.11
N SER A 359 -15.94 2.84 3.88
CA SER A 359 -15.22 3.33 2.71
C SER A 359 -16.22 3.80 1.67
N ARG A 360 -15.78 4.73 0.82
CA ARG A 360 -16.49 5.09 -0.40
C ARG A 360 -15.52 5.13 -1.56
N GLY A 361 -16.02 4.86 -2.75
CA GLY A 361 -15.15 4.71 -3.90
C GLY A 361 -15.79 5.03 -5.24
N ARG A 362 -14.94 5.03 -6.26
CA ARG A 362 -15.31 5.13 -7.66
C ARG A 362 -14.54 4.07 -8.43
N THR A 363 -15.21 3.37 -9.34
CA THR A 363 -14.56 2.52 -10.34
C THR A 363 -14.86 3.03 -11.74
N GLU A 364 -13.87 2.91 -12.63
CA GLU A 364 -13.99 3.18 -14.07
C GLU A 364 -13.72 1.85 -14.80
N TRP A 365 -14.59 1.48 -15.73
CA TRP A 365 -14.55 0.22 -16.45
C TRP A 365 -14.47 0.48 -17.94
N ARG A 366 -13.66 -0.30 -18.64
CA ARG A 366 -13.58 -0.28 -20.10
C ARG A 366 -14.03 -1.61 -20.66
N LYS A 367 -14.60 -1.61 -21.86
CA LYS A 367 -14.95 -2.84 -22.56
C LYS A 367 -13.74 -3.74 -22.71
N LYS A 368 -13.92 -5.05 -22.51
CA LYS A 368 -12.83 -6.00 -22.74
C LYS A 368 -12.44 -5.98 -24.22
N PRO A 369 -11.14 -6.09 -24.55
CA PRO A 369 -10.73 -6.30 -25.93
C PRO A 369 -11.41 -7.54 -26.49
N THR A 370 -11.98 -7.43 -27.68
CA THR A 370 -12.46 -8.60 -28.43
C THR A 370 -11.25 -9.49 -28.71
N ARG A 371 -11.23 -10.69 -28.13
CA ARG A 371 -10.14 -11.66 -28.32
C ARG A 371 -10.23 -12.36 -29.67
#